data_AF-A0A971NUX9-F1
#
_entry.id   AF-A0A971NUX9-F1
#
_cell.length_a   1.000
_cell.length_b   1.000
_cell.length_c   1.000
_cell.angle_alpha   90.00
_cell.angle_beta   90.00
_cell.angle_gamma   90.00
#
_symmetry.space_group_name_H-M   'P 1'
#
loop_
_entity.id
_entity.type
_entity.pdbx_description
1 polymer ?
#
loop_
_entity_poly.entity_id
_entity_poly.type
_entity_poly.pdbx_seq_one_letter_code
_entity_poly.pdbx_strand_id
1 'polypeptide(L)'
;MGYSESRTAERAVGTKKGRVLIMQSSAEVLGSEVVYRLYRAKQAGEYVYLIYAGYKRERVYCAAGKSRDMAESIFSAVVKGRVTPCTLPCIVSDLLPDAAEEEAAVFEMYYKAN
;
A
#
# COMPACT_ATOMS: atom_id res chain seq x y z
N MET A 1 16.71 10.60 32.61
CA MET A 1 16.83 9.92 31.30
C MET A 1 15.42 9.69 30.78
N GLY A 2 14.93 10.57 29.91
CA GLY A 2 13.56 10.52 29.41
C GLY A 2 13.49 9.76 28.08
N TYR A 3 12.72 8.68 28.05
CA TYR A 3 12.32 8.03 26.81
C TYR A 3 11.19 8.84 26.18
N SER A 4 11.48 9.55 25.10
CA SER A 4 10.47 10.19 24.26
C SER A 4 9.86 9.12 23.35
N GLU A 5 8.74 8.55 23.80
CA GLU A 5 7.81 7.86 22.91
C GLU A 5 7.14 8.92 22.03
N SER A 6 7.73 9.15 20.85
CA SER A 6 7.08 9.91 19.79
C SER A 6 5.93 9.08 19.23
N ARG A 7 4.77 9.14 19.89
CA ARG A 7 3.49 8.68 19.34
C ARG A 7 3.10 9.66 18.23
N THR A 8 3.59 9.41 17.02
CA THR A 8 3.10 10.11 15.82
C THR A 8 1.67 9.65 15.58
N ALA A 9 0.70 10.39 16.12
CA ALA A 9 -0.70 10.22 15.80
C ALA A 9 -0.89 10.56 14.31
N GLU A 10 -0.86 9.54 13.45
CA GLU A 10 -1.20 9.63 12.04
C GLU A 10 -2.65 10.12 11.92
N ARG A 11 -2.81 11.43 11.68
CA ARG A 11 -4.06 12.00 11.21
C ARG A 11 -4.37 11.36 9.87
N ALA A 12 -5.27 10.39 9.89
CA ALA A 12 -5.97 9.81 8.77
C ALA A 12 -6.52 10.92 7.84
N VAL A 13 -5.75 11.34 6.84
CA VAL A 13 -6.20 12.31 5.84
C VAL A 13 -7.13 11.56 4.89
N GLY A 14 -8.44 11.77 5.06
CA GLY A 14 -9.45 11.30 4.14
C GLY A 14 -9.25 11.94 2.76
N THR A 15 -8.95 11.12 1.76
CA THR A 15 -8.88 11.58 0.37
C THR A 15 -10.30 11.65 -0.22
N LYS A 16 -10.54 12.53 -1.21
CA LYS A 16 -11.84 12.76 -1.88
C LYS A 16 -12.53 11.49 -2.45
N LYS A 17 -11.89 10.32 -2.41
CA LYS A 17 -12.39 9.02 -2.93
C LYS A 17 -12.75 8.01 -1.83
N GLY A 18 -12.98 8.44 -0.58
CA GLY A 18 -13.35 7.52 0.51
C GLY A 18 -12.21 6.60 0.97
N ARG A 19 -10.96 6.97 0.68
CA ARG A 19 -9.76 6.27 1.15
C ARG A 19 -9.09 7.09 2.23
N VAL A 20 -8.74 6.42 3.31
CA VAL A 20 -8.01 7.00 4.43
C VAL A 20 -6.53 6.66 4.28
N LEU A 21 -5.67 7.67 4.18
CA LEU A 21 -4.22 7.43 4.22
C LEU A 21 -3.85 6.94 5.62
N ILE A 22 -3.19 5.78 5.68
CA ILE A 22 -2.66 5.20 6.91
C ILE A 22 -1.20 5.59 7.02
N MET A 23 -0.36 5.17 6.06
CA MET A 23 1.09 5.42 6.07
C MET A 23 1.59 5.95 4.73
N GLN A 24 2.72 6.65 4.76
CA GLN A 24 3.46 7.08 3.56
C GLN A 24 4.95 6.88 3.76
N SER A 25 5.64 6.49 2.69
CA SER A 25 7.10 6.45 2.63
C SER A 25 7.59 6.79 1.22
N SER A 26 8.88 6.98 1.05
CA SER A 26 9.51 7.07 -0.27
C SER A 26 10.88 6.41 -0.28
N ALA A 27 11.33 6.01 -1.47
CA ALA A 27 12.66 5.47 -1.68
C ALA A 27 13.21 5.92 -3.03
N GLU A 28 14.54 6.05 -3.15
CA GLU A 28 15.18 6.38 -4.41
C GLU A 28 15.51 5.11 -5.22
N VAL A 29 15.07 5.09 -6.48
CA VAL A 29 15.32 4.02 -7.45
C VAL A 29 15.79 4.61 -8.77
N LEU A 30 17.02 4.26 -9.16
CA LEU A 30 17.66 4.71 -10.42
C LEU A 30 17.58 6.24 -10.60
N GLY A 31 17.89 7.00 -9.56
CA GLY A 31 17.92 8.46 -9.59
C GLY A 31 16.53 9.12 -9.65
N SER A 32 15.47 8.43 -9.25
CA SER A 32 14.12 8.99 -9.16
C SER A 32 13.40 8.46 -7.93
N GLU A 33 12.52 9.29 -7.36
CA GLU A 33 11.75 8.93 -6.17
C GLU A 33 10.59 7.98 -6.53
N VAL A 34 10.46 6.90 -5.75
CA VAL A 34 9.24 6.10 -5.66
C VAL A 34 8.48 6.53 -4.41
N VAL A 35 7.23 6.91 -4.56
CA VAL A 35 6.34 7.27 -3.45
C VAL A 35 5.43 6.09 -3.13
N TYR A 36 5.46 5.64 -1.89
CA TYR A 36 4.62 4.56 -1.38
C TYR A 36 3.55 5.10 -0.43
N ARG A 37 2.32 4.62 -0.55
CA ARG A 37 1.25 4.97 0.39
C ARG A 37 0.40 3.76 0.72
N LEU A 38 0.08 3.58 1.99
CA LEU A 38 -0.89 2.60 2.45
C LEU A 38 -2.21 3.30 2.74
N TYR A 39 -3.29 2.82 2.15
CA TYR A 39 -4.63 3.34 2.34
C TYR A 39 -5.56 2.28 2.93
N ARG A 40 -6.51 2.71 3.75
CA ARG A 40 -7.71 1.94 4.08
C ARG A 40 -8.89 2.46 3.26
N ALA A 41 -9.57 1.59 2.54
CA ALA A 41 -10.75 1.92 1.75
C ALA A 41 -11.92 1.04 2.18
N LYS A 42 -13.16 1.55 2.04
CA LYS A 42 -14.36 0.73 2.21
C LYS A 42 -14.83 0.25 0.83
N GLN A 43 -14.91 -1.06 0.62
CA GLN A 43 -15.40 -1.68 -0.61
C GLN A 43 -16.46 -2.73 -0.27
N ALA A 44 -17.60 -2.70 -0.95
CA ALA A 44 -18.71 -3.65 -0.74
C ALA A 44 -19.16 -3.82 0.74
N GLY A 45 -18.99 -2.79 1.58
CA GLY A 45 -19.32 -2.85 3.00
C GLY A 45 -18.16 -3.21 3.92
N GLU A 46 -17.07 -3.75 3.39
CA GLU A 46 -15.88 -4.20 4.12
C GLU A 46 -14.72 -3.22 4.00
N TYR A 47 -13.78 -3.27 4.95
CA TYR A 47 -12.54 -2.52 4.86
C TYR A 47 -11.46 -3.34 4.15
N VAL A 48 -10.82 -2.73 3.16
CA VAL A 48 -9.69 -3.29 2.43
C VAL A 48 -8.51 -2.34 2.48
N TYR A 49 -7.31 -2.90 2.49
CA TYR A 49 -6.07 -2.14 2.50
C TYR A 49 -5.44 -2.13 1.11
N LEU A 50 -5.03 -0.95 0.66
CA LEU A 50 -4.49 -0.72 -0.67
C LEU A 50 -3.10 -0.10 -0.55
N ILE A 51 -2.12 -0.72 -1.20
CA ILE A 51 -0.78 -0.17 -1.36
C ILE A 51 -0.72 0.57 -2.70
N TYR A 52 -0.28 1.80 -2.65
CA TYR A 52 0.04 2.62 -3.80
C TYR A 52 1.55 2.71 -3.95
N ALA A 53 2.05 2.53 -5.18
CA ALA A 53 3.39 2.93 -5.56
C ALA A 53 3.32 3.86 -6.78
N GLY A 54 4.02 4.98 -6.72
CA GLY A 54 4.18 5.91 -7.85
C GLY A 54 5.64 6.15 -8.15
N TYR A 55 6.03 6.02 -9.42
CA TYR A 55 7.39 6.25 -9.91
C TYR A 55 7.34 6.95 -11.27
N LYS A 56 7.96 8.14 -11.37
CA LYS A 56 7.89 9.00 -12.56
C LYS A 56 6.43 9.24 -12.99
N ARG A 57 6.02 8.72 -14.15
CA ARG A 57 4.65 8.84 -14.70
C ARG A 57 3.80 7.61 -14.43
N GLU A 58 4.37 6.57 -13.84
CA GLU A 58 3.69 5.32 -13.54
C GLU A 58 3.16 5.30 -12.12
N ARG A 59 1.97 4.71 -11.96
CA ARG A 59 1.34 4.56 -10.66
C ARG A 59 0.45 3.33 -10.65
N VAL A 60 0.52 2.58 -9.57
CA VAL A 60 -0.25 1.35 -9.37
C VAL A 60 -0.84 1.36 -7.98
N TYR A 61 -2.06 0.82 -7.87
CA TYR A 61 -2.66 0.43 -6.60
C TYR A 61 -2.77 -1.09 -6.59
N CYS A 62 -2.41 -1.72 -5.49
CA CYS A 62 -2.53 -3.15 -5.28
C CYS A 62 -3.23 -3.41 -3.93
N ALA A 63 -4.11 -4.41 -3.87
CA ALA A 63 -4.77 -4.79 -2.64
C ALA A 63 -3.84 -5.65 -1.78
N ALA A 64 -3.74 -5.33 -0.49
CA ALA A 64 -2.91 -6.04 0.48
C ALA A 64 -3.76 -6.81 1.51
N GLY A 65 -5.01 -7.11 1.15
CA GLY A 65 -5.97 -7.84 1.98
C GLY A 65 -6.81 -6.97 2.92
N LYS A 66 -7.46 -7.65 3.89
CA LYS A 66 -8.38 -7.04 4.87
C LYS A 66 -7.74 -6.79 6.24
N SER A 67 -6.64 -7.48 6.56
CA SER A 67 -5.92 -7.32 7.82
C SER A 67 -4.98 -6.12 7.78
N ARG A 68 -5.08 -5.25 8.80
CA ARG A 68 -4.21 -4.09 8.94
C ARG A 68 -2.76 -4.47 9.13
N ASP A 69 -2.49 -5.38 10.07
CA ASP A 69 -1.13 -5.77 10.46
C ASP A 69 -0.40 -6.44 9.30
N MET A 70 -1.12 -7.27 8.54
CA MET A 70 -0.61 -7.87 7.31
C MET A 70 -0.28 -6.79 6.28
N ALA A 71 -1.20 -5.85 6.04
CA ALA A 71 -0.97 -4.79 5.06
C ALA A 71 0.19 -3.87 5.44
N GLU A 72 0.40 -3.56 6.73
CA GLU A 72 1.55 -2.80 7.22
C GLU A 72 2.87 -3.58 7.07
N SER A 73 2.85 -4.89 7.30
CA SER A 73 4.00 -5.78 7.07
C SER A 73 4.39 -5.82 5.59
N ILE A 74 3.42 -6.07 4.69
CA ILE A 74 3.63 -6.06 3.24
C ILE A 74 4.12 -4.69 2.78
N PHE A 75 3.52 -3.60 3.27
CA PHE A 75 3.96 -2.24 2.96
C PHE A 75 5.43 -2.02 3.34
N SER A 76 5.82 -2.46 4.55
CA SER A 76 7.20 -2.36 5.02
C SER A 76 8.17 -3.15 4.13
N ALA A 77 7.78 -4.34 3.68
CA ALA A 77 8.57 -5.16 2.76
C ALA A 77 8.71 -4.49 1.38
N VAL A 78 7.63 -3.94 0.84
CA VAL A 78 7.60 -3.20 -0.44
C VAL A 78 8.54 -1.99 -0.40
N VAL A 79 8.49 -1.20 0.66
CA VAL A 79 9.36 -0.02 0.85
C VAL A 79 10.83 -0.44 0.98
N LYS A 80 11.12 -1.44 1.83
CA LYS A 80 12.49 -1.95 2.02
C LYS A 80 13.07 -2.55 0.73
N GLY A 81 12.25 -3.27 -0.03
CA GLY A 81 12.60 -3.86 -1.31
C GLY A 81 12.69 -2.85 -2.46
N ARG A 82 12.35 -1.58 -2.22
CA ARG A 82 12.33 -0.51 -3.23
C ARG A 82 11.52 -0.89 -4.48
N VAL A 83 10.38 -1.52 -4.26
CA VAL A 83 9.57 -2.13 -5.31
C VAL A 83 8.97 -1.06 -6.23
N THR A 84 9.23 -1.15 -7.53
CA THR A 84 8.67 -0.23 -8.51
C THR A 84 7.22 -0.57 -8.86
N PRO A 85 6.42 0.38 -9.38
CA PRO A 85 5.02 0.13 -9.74
C PRO A 85 4.81 -1.08 -10.66
N CYS A 86 5.71 -1.33 -11.60
CA CYS A 86 5.63 -2.46 -12.53
C CYS A 86 5.76 -3.84 -11.86
N THR A 87 6.48 -3.94 -10.74
CA THR A 87 6.71 -5.20 -10.01
C THR A 87 5.82 -5.33 -8.78
N LEU A 88 5.14 -4.25 -8.38
CA LEU A 88 4.32 -4.21 -7.17
C LEU A 88 3.27 -5.32 -7.11
N PRO A 89 2.46 -5.60 -8.17
CA PRO A 89 1.45 -6.64 -8.11
C PRO A 89 2.03 -8.03 -7.84
N CYS A 90 3.14 -8.38 -8.50
CA CYS A 90 3.80 -9.66 -8.32
C CYS A 90 4.32 -9.82 -6.89
N ILE A 91 5.06 -8.82 -6.39
CA ILE A 91 5.62 -8.87 -5.03
C ILE A 91 4.53 -8.93 -3.97
N VAL A 92 3.45 -8.15 -4.12
CA VAL A 92 2.34 -8.21 -3.16
C VAL A 92 1.65 -9.57 -3.22
N SER A 93 1.45 -10.15 -4.41
CA SER A 93 0.89 -11.50 -4.55
C SER A 93 1.75 -12.56 -3.88
N ASP A 94 3.08 -12.49 -4.02
CA ASP A 94 4.01 -13.44 -3.41
C ASP A 94 4.07 -13.33 -1.88
N LEU A 95 3.74 -12.14 -1.33
CA LEU A 95 3.73 -11.89 0.11
C LEU A 95 2.38 -12.14 0.76
N LEU A 96 1.32 -12.29 -0.04
CA LEU A 96 0.03 -12.71 0.47
C LEU A 96 0.09 -14.22 0.75
N PRO A 97 -0.44 -14.69 1.89
CA PRO A 97 -0.54 -16.12 2.13
C PRO A 97 -1.39 -16.75 1.02
N ASP A 98 -0.93 -17.89 0.47
CA ASP A 98 -1.65 -18.66 -0.53
C ASP A 98 -3.11 -18.84 -0.10
N ALA A 99 -4.02 -18.64 -1.05
CA ALA A 99 -5.47 -18.70 -0.86
C ALA A 99 -5.99 -20.13 -0.59
N ALA A 100 -5.38 -20.84 0.36
CA ALA A 100 -6.00 -21.98 1.02
C ALA A 100 -6.96 -21.53 2.15
N GLU A 101 -6.94 -20.25 2.57
CA GLU A 101 -7.82 -19.79 3.66
C GLU A 101 -8.56 -18.46 3.49
N GLU A 102 -8.45 -17.67 2.41
CA GLU A 102 -9.45 -16.62 2.19
C GLU A 102 -9.47 -16.06 0.76
N GLU A 103 -10.64 -16.18 0.13
CA GLU A 103 -10.99 -15.55 -1.14
C GLU A 103 -10.70 -14.03 -1.12
N ALA A 104 -9.74 -13.56 -1.93
CA ALA A 104 -9.83 -12.32 -2.72
C ALA A 104 -8.43 -11.82 -3.14
N ALA A 105 -8.00 -12.13 -4.35
CA ALA A 105 -6.92 -11.36 -4.99
C ALA A 105 -7.00 -11.42 -6.53
N VAL A 106 -8.12 -10.98 -7.11
CA VAL A 106 -8.12 -10.55 -8.51
C VAL A 106 -8.90 -9.23 -8.62
N PHE A 107 -8.17 -8.11 -8.58
CA PHE A 107 -8.66 -6.85 -9.12
C PHE A 107 -7.46 -6.05 -9.66
N GLU A 108 -7.02 -6.40 -10.86
CA GLU A 108 -6.32 -5.45 -11.71
C GLU A 108 -7.31 -4.36 -12.13
N MET A 109 -7.29 -3.21 -11.47
CA MET A 109 -7.84 -2.00 -12.07
C MET A 109 -6.72 -1.18 -12.69
N TYR A 110 -6.43 -1.47 -13.95
CA TYR A 110 -5.77 -0.54 -14.87
C TYR A 110 -6.63 0.71 -15.04
N TYR A 111 -6.56 1.65 -14.10
CA TYR A 111 -7.02 3.01 -14.36
C TYR A 111 -5.92 3.74 -15.15
N LYS A 112 -5.98 3.61 -16.48
CA LYS A 112 -5.41 4.64 -17.37
C LYS A 112 -6.03 5.97 -16.97
N ALA A 113 -5.22 6.86 -16.42
CA ALA A 113 -5.60 8.25 -16.36
C ALA A 113 -5.13 8.91 -17.63
N ASN A 114 -6.09 9.40 -18.41
CA ASN A 114 -5.86 10.51 -19.32
C ASN A 114 -5.36 11.73 -18.55
#